data_AF-A0A1B8ZG75-F1
#
_entry.id   AF-A0A1B8ZG75-F1
#
_cell.length_a   1.000
_cell.length_b   1.000
_cell.length_c   1.000
_cell.angle_alpha   90.00
_cell.angle_beta   90.00
_cell.angle_gamma   90.00
#
_symmetry.space_group_name_H-M   'P 1'
#
loop_
_entity.id
_entity.type
_entity.pdbx_description
1 polymer ?
#
loop_
_entity_poly.entity_id
_entity_poly.type
_entity_poly.pdbx_seq_one_letter_code
_entity_poly.pdbx_strand_id
1 'polypeptide(L)'
;MKSLEELQNLLLLEVNQNIKKINFAQHIDYYNEIMGDTSILLTSILEEHLLEDKNWDKNRWLDDCLLTNVRLLSNDNFSINGIMIWGRNDTLEEWTQPFYFEMHASNILNQYEFLFVDIDNPEISYEEFNMDRHYWNYKIKHWKYKFKSYW
;
A
#
# COMPACT_ATOMS: atom_id res chain seq x y z
N MET A 1 9.73 16.29 6.73
CA MET A 1 9.42 14.93 6.26
C MET A 1 10.68 14.13 6.19
N LYS A 2 10.57 12.82 6.41
CA LYS A 2 11.66 11.87 6.16
C LYS A 2 11.89 11.77 4.65
N SER A 3 13.09 11.45 4.21
CA SER A 3 13.33 11.17 2.78
C SER A 3 12.66 9.85 2.38
N LEU A 4 12.40 9.68 1.09
CA LEU A 4 11.89 8.42 0.54
C LEU A 4 12.81 7.23 0.91
N GLU A 5 14.13 7.41 0.89
CA GLU A 5 15.10 6.39 1.33
C GLU A 5 14.98 6.06 2.82
N GLU A 6 14.80 7.07 3.68
CA GLU A 6 14.56 6.86 5.12
C GLU A 6 13.26 6.07 5.36
N LEU A 7 12.19 6.39 4.61
CA LEU A 7 10.92 5.68 4.71
C LEU A 7 11.03 4.21 4.28
N GLN A 8 11.76 3.94 3.19
CA GLN A 8 12.02 2.57 2.73
C GLN A 8 12.80 1.75 3.77
N ASN A 9 13.83 2.34 4.36
CA ASN A 9 14.61 1.69 5.43
C ASN A 9 13.75 1.37 6.65
N LEU A 10 12.88 2.29 7.06
CA LEU A 10 11.93 2.05 8.15
C LEU A 10 10.93 0.95 7.80
N LEU A 11 10.38 0.95 6.58
CA LEU A 11 9.47 -0.10 6.12
C LEU A 11 10.14 -1.47 6.17
N LEU A 12 11.40 -1.56 5.71
CA LEU A 12 12.16 -2.81 5.73
C LEU A 12 12.36 -3.33 7.17
N LEU A 13 12.70 -2.45 8.10
CA LEU A 13 12.86 -2.80 9.51
C LEU A 13 11.54 -3.28 10.12
N GLU A 14 10.45 -2.55 9.86
CA GLU A 14 9.11 -2.85 10.39
C GLU A 14 8.60 -4.20 9.87
N VAL A 15 8.73 -4.44 8.57
CA VAL A 15 8.34 -5.71 7.95
C VAL A 15 9.19 -6.85 8.49
N ASN A 16 10.51 -6.70 8.60
CA ASN A 16 11.37 -7.75 9.13
C ASN A 16 11.04 -8.14 10.59
N GLN A 17 10.60 -7.18 11.40
CA GLN A 17 10.18 -7.42 12.78
C GLN A 17 8.84 -8.16 12.87
N ASN A 18 7.92 -7.89 11.94
CA ASN A 18 6.54 -8.33 12.05
C ASN A 18 6.16 -9.49 11.12
N ILE A 19 6.81 -9.66 9.98
CA ILE A 19 6.38 -10.59 8.93
C ILE A 19 6.32 -12.05 9.40
N LYS A 20 7.16 -12.46 10.36
CA LYS A 20 7.11 -13.84 10.91
C LYS A 20 5.83 -14.09 11.73
N LYS A 21 5.20 -13.04 12.25
CA LYS A 21 3.95 -13.13 13.02
C LYS A 21 2.76 -13.53 12.14
N ILE A 22 2.81 -13.26 10.83
CA ILE A 22 1.71 -13.60 9.90
C ILE A 22 1.45 -15.10 9.81
N ASN A 23 2.47 -15.94 10.06
CA ASN A 23 2.33 -17.40 10.00
C ASN A 23 1.46 -17.97 11.12
N PHE A 24 1.26 -17.20 12.19
CA PHE A 24 0.45 -17.59 13.36
C PHE A 24 -0.93 -16.95 13.35
N ALA A 25 -1.20 -16.15 12.31
CA ALA A 25 -2.38 -15.33 12.18
C ALA A 25 -3.53 -16.18 11.63
N GLN A 26 -4.54 -16.48 12.44
CA GLN A 26 -5.74 -17.22 12.02
C GLN A 26 -6.94 -16.27 11.94
N HIS A 27 -7.65 -16.32 10.81
CA HIS A 27 -8.92 -15.60 10.57
C HIS A 27 -8.86 -14.08 10.80
N ILE A 28 -8.12 -13.38 9.95
CA ILE A 28 -7.98 -11.93 10.02
C ILE A 28 -8.32 -11.32 8.66
N ASP A 29 -9.16 -10.29 8.68
CA ASP A 29 -9.55 -9.56 7.48
C ASP A 29 -8.45 -8.59 7.01
N TYR A 30 -7.70 -8.01 7.96
CA TYR A 30 -6.62 -7.05 7.70
C TYR A 30 -5.38 -7.28 8.57
N TYR A 31 -4.21 -7.28 7.97
CA TYR A 31 -2.93 -7.52 8.64
C TYR A 31 -2.38 -6.31 9.41
N ASN A 32 -3.08 -5.16 9.42
CA ASN A 32 -2.63 -3.91 10.04
C ASN A 32 -2.12 -4.10 11.47
N GLU A 33 -2.90 -4.76 12.34
CA GLU A 33 -2.51 -4.97 13.76
C GLU A 33 -1.23 -5.81 13.92
N ILE A 34 -1.00 -6.76 13.00
CA ILE A 34 0.15 -7.65 13.04
C ILE A 34 1.40 -6.97 12.48
N MET A 35 1.22 -6.12 11.47
CA MET A 35 2.28 -5.51 10.69
C MET A 35 2.75 -4.17 11.27
N GLY A 36 2.23 -3.75 12.42
CA GLY A 36 2.65 -2.53 13.11
C GLY A 36 2.50 -1.29 12.24
N ASP A 37 3.56 -0.49 12.11
CA ASP A 37 3.53 0.78 11.38
C ASP A 37 3.59 0.62 9.85
N THR A 38 3.51 -0.61 9.34
CA THR A 38 3.63 -0.90 7.90
C THR A 38 2.61 -0.12 7.04
N SER A 39 1.36 0.05 7.51
CA SER A 39 0.36 0.79 6.71
C SER A 39 0.73 2.27 6.55
N ILE A 40 1.14 2.91 7.66
CA ILE A 40 1.61 4.30 7.68
C ILE A 40 2.79 4.48 6.74
N LEU A 41 3.78 3.58 6.81
CA LEU A 41 5.00 3.64 6.00
C LEU A 41 4.71 3.46 4.50
N LEU A 42 3.82 2.53 4.14
CA LEU A 42 3.39 2.35 2.75
C LEU A 42 2.66 3.58 2.22
N THR A 43 1.75 4.17 3.00
CA THR A 43 1.03 5.38 2.64
C THR A 43 2.00 6.54 2.42
N SER A 44 2.94 6.77 3.34
CA SER A 44 3.95 7.82 3.21
C SER A 44 4.85 7.62 1.99
N ILE A 45 5.30 6.39 1.72
CA ILE A 45 6.13 6.09 0.53
C ILE A 45 5.35 6.42 -0.74
N LEU A 46 4.09 6.00 -0.83
CA LEU A 46 3.26 6.27 -2.01
C LEU A 46 3.02 7.78 -2.19
N GLU A 47 2.78 8.51 -1.10
CA GLU A 47 2.58 9.96 -1.13
C GLU A 47 3.80 10.67 -1.74
N GLU A 48 5.02 10.33 -1.33
CA GLU A 48 6.24 10.90 -1.90
C GLU A 48 6.30 10.72 -3.43
N HIS A 49 5.97 9.52 -3.93
CA HIS A 49 5.94 9.27 -5.38
C HIS A 49 4.87 10.08 -6.10
N LEU A 50 3.67 10.16 -5.52
CA LEU A 50 2.55 10.86 -6.12
C LEU A 50 2.77 12.37 -6.16
N LEU A 51 3.45 12.95 -5.15
CA LEU A 51 3.80 14.37 -5.14
C LEU A 51 4.77 14.74 -6.29
N GLU A 52 5.58 13.80 -6.75
CA GLU A 52 6.48 13.98 -7.90
C GLU A 52 5.79 13.70 -9.26
N ASP A 53 4.71 12.91 -9.28
CA ASP A 53 3.97 12.57 -10.49
C ASP A 53 3.05 13.72 -10.95
N LYS A 54 3.29 14.21 -12.18
CA LYS A 54 2.50 15.32 -12.77
C LYS A 54 1.03 14.99 -13.00
N ASN A 55 0.66 13.72 -13.05
CA ASN A 55 -0.71 13.26 -13.26
C ASN A 55 -1.45 13.01 -11.94
N TRP A 56 -0.80 13.21 -10.79
CA TRP A 56 -1.48 13.23 -9.51
C TRP A 56 -2.17 14.59 -9.30
N ASP A 57 -3.44 14.54 -8.93
CA ASP A 57 -4.19 15.74 -8.60
C ASP A 57 -3.76 16.23 -7.22
N LYS A 58 -3.19 17.44 -7.16
CA LYS A 58 -2.70 18.06 -5.91
C LYS A 58 -3.78 18.34 -4.88
N ASN A 59 -5.06 18.25 -5.27
CA ASN A 59 -6.17 18.33 -4.32
C ASN A 59 -6.44 17.02 -3.60
N ARG A 60 -5.80 15.92 -4.00
CA ARG A 60 -5.92 14.59 -3.37
C ARG A 60 -4.81 14.37 -2.35
N TRP A 61 -5.16 13.71 -1.25
CA TRP A 61 -4.25 13.34 -0.17
C TRP A 61 -4.50 11.87 0.23
N LEU A 62 -3.50 11.20 0.78
CA LEU A 62 -3.64 9.82 1.28
C LEU A 62 -3.81 9.83 2.80
N ASP A 63 -4.66 8.94 3.34
CA ASP A 63 -4.92 8.82 4.78
C ASP A 63 -4.14 7.66 5.40
N ASP A 64 -4.64 6.44 5.20
CA ASP A 64 -4.09 5.18 5.67
C ASP A 64 -4.39 4.09 4.63
N CYS A 65 -3.93 2.88 4.88
CA CYS A 65 -4.24 1.74 4.04
C CYS A 65 -4.56 0.49 4.84
N LEU A 66 -5.41 -0.36 4.27
CA LEU A 66 -5.76 -1.66 4.82
C LEU A 66 -4.93 -2.75 4.14
N LEU A 67 -4.26 -3.57 4.93
CA LEU A 67 -3.38 -4.64 4.44
C LEU A 67 -4.19 -5.92 4.28
N THR A 68 -4.70 -6.22 3.08
CA THR A 68 -5.63 -7.34 2.85
C THR A 68 -4.92 -8.68 2.71
N ASN A 69 -3.66 -8.69 2.27
CA ASN A 69 -2.89 -9.91 2.11
C ASN A 69 -1.40 -9.61 2.11
N VAL A 70 -0.67 -10.22 3.05
CA VAL A 70 0.78 -10.14 3.19
C VAL A 70 1.37 -11.52 2.94
N ARG A 71 2.36 -11.61 2.05
CA ARG A 71 3.00 -12.89 1.70
C ARG A 71 4.50 -12.78 1.72
N LEU A 72 5.15 -13.75 2.37
CA LEU A 72 6.56 -14.04 2.16
C LEU A 72 6.71 -14.91 0.90
N LEU A 73 7.56 -14.48 -0.02
CA LEU A 73 7.85 -15.17 -1.28
C LEU A 73 9.15 -15.99 -1.13
N SER A 74 9.37 -16.94 -2.04
CA SER A 74 10.46 -17.93 -1.94
C SER A 74 11.89 -17.37 -2.00
N ASN A 75 12.07 -16.08 -2.29
CA ASN A 75 13.36 -15.43 -2.55
C ASN A 75 13.67 -14.31 -1.55
N ASP A 76 13.21 -14.43 -0.30
CA ASP A 76 13.23 -13.34 0.69
C ASP A 76 12.48 -12.08 0.24
N ASN A 77 11.68 -12.13 -0.82
CA ASN A 77 10.76 -11.05 -1.15
C ASN A 77 9.54 -11.13 -0.23
N PHE A 78 8.89 -9.99 -0.02
CA PHE A 78 7.53 -9.97 0.47
C PHE A 78 6.65 -9.14 -0.46
N SER A 79 5.38 -9.50 -0.49
CA SER A 79 4.34 -8.73 -1.19
C SER A 79 3.20 -8.39 -0.25
N ILE A 80 2.62 -7.22 -0.47
CA ILE A 80 1.47 -6.69 0.24
C ILE A 80 0.46 -6.28 -0.81
N ASN A 81 -0.74 -6.83 -0.70
CA ASN A 81 -1.92 -6.28 -1.35
C ASN A 81 -2.71 -5.54 -0.30
N GLY A 82 -3.36 -4.46 -0.72
CA GLY A 82 -4.22 -3.72 0.19
C GLY A 82 -5.09 -2.70 -0.50
N ILE A 83 -5.79 -1.93 0.32
CA ILE A 83 -6.69 -0.86 -0.09
C ILE A 83 -6.16 0.44 0.49
N MET A 84 -5.83 1.39 -0.37
CA MET A 84 -5.44 2.73 0.02
C MET A 84 -6.70 3.57 0.24
N ILE A 85 -6.74 4.31 1.34
CA ILE A 85 -7.77 5.29 1.66
C ILE A 85 -7.20 6.66 1.33
N TRP A 86 -7.96 7.46 0.61
CA TRP A 86 -7.53 8.79 0.18
C TRP A 86 -8.71 9.75 0.16
N GLY A 87 -8.45 11.04 0.31
CA GLY A 87 -9.47 12.08 0.33
C GLY A 87 -9.11 13.25 -0.57
N ARG A 88 -9.95 14.28 -0.52
CA ARG A 88 -9.73 15.54 -1.24
C ARG A 88 -9.86 16.73 -0.31
N ASN A 89 -9.17 17.82 -0.63
CA ASN A 89 -9.21 19.05 0.19
C ASN A 89 -10.55 19.80 0.11
N ASP A 90 -11.39 19.51 -0.88
CA ASP A 90 -12.66 20.20 -1.13
C ASP A 90 -13.89 19.49 -0.54
N THR A 91 -13.70 18.35 0.14
CA THR A 91 -14.78 17.60 0.80
C THR A 91 -14.27 16.82 2.01
N LEU A 92 -15.19 16.31 2.83
CA LEU A 92 -14.91 15.39 3.94
C LEU A 92 -15.05 13.93 3.53
N GLU A 93 -15.36 13.67 2.25
CA GLU A 93 -15.48 12.33 1.72
C GLU A 93 -14.11 11.66 1.52
N GLU A 94 -14.09 10.36 1.74
CA GLU A 94 -12.95 9.48 1.52
C GLU A 94 -13.31 8.43 0.48
N TRP A 95 -12.31 8.01 -0.28
CA TRP A 95 -12.41 6.99 -1.31
C TRP A 95 -11.37 5.92 -1.13
N THR A 96 -11.63 4.79 -1.77
CA THR A 96 -10.74 3.64 -1.74
C THR A 96 -10.30 3.24 -3.13
N GLN A 97 -9.05 2.83 -3.24
CA GLN A 97 -8.46 2.26 -4.45
C GLN A 97 -7.48 1.16 -4.04
N PRO A 98 -7.34 0.07 -4.80
CA PRO A 98 -6.42 -1.00 -4.46
C PRO A 98 -4.97 -0.55 -4.67
N PHE A 99 -4.06 -1.21 -3.97
CA PHE A 99 -2.63 -1.12 -4.22
C PHE A 99 -1.94 -2.48 -4.13
N TYR A 100 -0.75 -2.55 -4.71
CA TYR A 100 0.19 -3.66 -4.58
C TYR A 100 1.57 -3.11 -4.27
N PHE A 101 2.27 -3.75 -3.34
CA PHE A 101 3.65 -3.46 -3.01
C PHE A 101 4.46 -4.75 -2.95
N GLU A 102 5.65 -4.75 -3.53
CA GLU A 102 6.61 -5.84 -3.41
C GLU A 102 8.01 -5.30 -3.17
N MET A 103 8.73 -5.87 -2.20
CA MET A 103 10.11 -5.50 -1.89
C MET A 103 10.93 -6.73 -1.48
N HIS A 104 12.23 -6.66 -1.73
CA HIS A 104 13.20 -7.67 -1.28
C HIS A 104 13.59 -7.44 0.19
N ALA A 105 13.27 -8.38 1.09
CA ALA A 105 13.45 -8.23 2.54
C ALA A 105 14.92 -8.32 3.02
N SER A 106 15.81 -8.87 2.20
CA SER A 106 17.24 -9.03 2.54
C SER A 106 18.18 -8.10 1.78
N ASN A 107 17.66 -7.18 0.95
CA ASN A 107 18.51 -6.34 0.10
C ASN A 107 18.85 -5.02 0.80
N ILE A 108 20.14 -4.67 0.81
CA ILE A 108 20.66 -3.34 1.20
C ILE A 108 20.19 -2.26 0.20
N LEU A 109 19.75 -2.69 -0.99
CA LEU A 109 19.50 -1.84 -2.14
C LEU A 109 18.05 -1.37 -2.31
N ASN A 110 17.17 -1.58 -1.30
CA ASN A 110 15.77 -1.09 -1.23
C ASN A 110 14.99 -1.12 -2.56
N GLN A 111 15.10 -2.21 -3.31
CA GLN A 111 14.37 -2.38 -4.56
C GLN A 111 12.93 -2.77 -4.27
N TYR A 112 11.98 -2.03 -4.84
CA TYR A 112 10.56 -2.35 -4.74
C TYR A 112 9.79 -1.95 -5.99
N GLU A 113 8.60 -2.53 -6.09
CA GLU A 113 7.54 -2.12 -6.99
C GLU A 113 6.32 -1.69 -6.17
N PHE A 114 5.78 -0.51 -6.47
CA PHE A 114 4.54 0.01 -5.90
C PHE A 114 3.56 0.31 -7.03
N LEU A 115 2.43 -0.38 -7.03
CA LEU A 115 1.35 -0.23 -8.00
C LEU A 115 0.11 0.32 -7.31
N PHE A 116 -0.52 1.34 -7.89
CA PHE A 116 -1.67 2.03 -7.28
C PHE A 116 -2.68 2.46 -8.34
N VAL A 117 -3.96 2.42 -7.95
CA VAL A 117 -5.17 2.73 -8.76
C VAL A 117 -5.40 1.75 -9.90
N ASP A 118 -6.58 1.16 -9.94
CA ASP A 118 -7.04 0.39 -11.10
C ASP A 118 -7.73 1.32 -12.11
N ILE A 119 -7.29 1.32 -13.36
CA ILE A 119 -7.84 2.19 -14.40
C ILE A 119 -9.20 1.70 -14.92
N ASP A 120 -9.47 0.40 -14.77
CA ASP A 120 -10.70 -0.20 -15.30
C ASP A 120 -11.89 -0.01 -14.35
N ASN A 121 -11.63 0.29 -13.08
CA ASN A 121 -12.65 0.37 -12.05
C ASN A 121 -12.54 1.72 -11.34
N PRO A 122 -13.62 2.53 -11.34
CA PRO A 122 -13.62 3.83 -10.68
C PRO A 122 -13.42 3.67 -9.17
N GLU A 123 -12.91 4.72 -8.51
CA GLU A 123 -12.90 4.78 -7.06
C GLU A 123 -14.32 4.64 -6.50
N ILE A 124 -14.43 3.98 -5.35
CA ILE A 124 -15.65 3.96 -4.55
C ILE A 124 -15.42 4.69 -3.25
N SER A 125 -16.48 5.27 -2.70
CA SER A 125 -16.39 5.89 -1.38
C SER A 125 -16.00 4.87 -0.30
N TYR A 126 -15.41 5.35 0.79
CA TYR A 126 -15.12 4.50 1.93
C TYR A 126 -16.40 3.93 2.55
N GLU A 127 -17.53 4.65 2.48
CA GLU A 127 -18.84 4.17 2.95
C GLU A 127 -19.33 2.97 2.12
N GLU A 128 -19.29 3.06 0.78
CA GLU A 128 -19.62 1.95 -0.11
C GLU A 128 -18.70 0.75 0.13
N PHE A 129 -17.39 0.99 0.28
CA PHE A 129 -16.45 -0.06 0.61
C PHE A 129 -16.74 -0.70 1.97
N ASN A 130 -17.18 0.08 2.97
CA ASN A 130 -17.56 -0.44 4.27
C ASN A 130 -18.79 -1.37 4.21
N MET A 131 -19.69 -1.14 3.26
CA MET A 131 -20.83 -2.03 3.00
C MET A 131 -20.43 -3.32 2.26
N ASP A 132 -19.44 -3.25 1.38
CA ASP A 132 -18.88 -4.41 0.67
C ASP A 132 -17.34 -4.43 0.73
N ARG A 133 -16.82 -5.03 1.80
CA ARG A 133 -15.37 -5.17 2.04
C ARG A 133 -14.69 -6.07 1.00
N HIS A 134 -15.44 -6.75 0.14
CA HIS A 134 -14.93 -7.61 -0.93
C HIS A 134 -14.94 -6.97 -2.31
N TYR A 135 -15.39 -5.71 -2.45
CA TYR A 135 -15.48 -5.02 -3.73
C TYR A 135 -14.20 -5.11 -4.58
N TRP A 136 -13.04 -4.96 -3.93
CA TRP A 136 -11.73 -4.97 -4.59
C TRP A 136 -11.09 -6.37 -4.75
N ASN A 137 -11.79 -7.46 -4.41
CA ASN A 137 -11.25 -8.84 -4.38
C ASN A 137 -11.15 -9.55 -5.75
N TYR A 138 -11.22 -8.81 -6.85
CA TYR A 138 -11.01 -9.37 -8.18
C TYR A 138 -9.52 -9.48 -8.54
N LYS A 139 -9.19 -10.45 -9.39
CA LYS A 139 -7.80 -10.92 -9.59
C LYS A 139 -6.96 -10.06 -10.53
N ILE A 140 -7.56 -9.41 -11.52
CA ILE A 140 -6.84 -8.71 -12.59
C ILE A 140 -7.08 -7.21 -12.40
N LYS A 141 -6.00 -6.44 -12.26
CA LYS A 141 -6.03 -4.98 -12.10
C LYS A 141 -5.11 -4.36 -13.15
N HIS A 142 -5.55 -3.27 -13.76
CA HIS A 142 -4.75 -2.51 -14.72
C HIS A 142 -4.28 -1.22 -14.07
N TRP A 143 -3.05 -1.28 -13.54
CA TRP A 143 -2.52 -0.22 -12.70
C TRP A 143 -2.22 1.07 -13.46
N LYS A 144 -2.75 2.19 -12.95
CA LYS A 144 -2.46 3.55 -13.46
C LYS A 144 -1.08 4.02 -13.03
N TYR A 145 -0.79 3.97 -11.73
CA TYR A 145 0.50 4.39 -11.16
C TYR A 145 1.40 3.18 -10.94
N LYS A 146 2.66 3.30 -11.36
CA LYS A 146 3.68 2.25 -11.26
C LYS A 146 5.01 2.88 -10.89
N PHE A 147 5.39 2.76 -9.64
CA PHE A 147 6.65 3.25 -9.11
C PHE A 147 7.60 2.09 -8.90
N LYS A 148 8.79 2.22 -9.44
CA LYS A 148 9.82 1.18 -9.36
C LYS A 148 11.11 1.84 -8.90
N SER A 149 11.68 1.31 -7.83
CA SER A 149 13.04 1.64 -7.45
C SER A 149 13.96 0.59 -8.06
N TYR A 150 14.60 0.97 -9.16
CA TYR A 150 15.67 0.23 -9.81
C TYR A 150 16.94 1.06 -9.82
N TRP A 151 18.08 0.38 -9.91
CA TRP A 151 19.34 0.99 -10.28
C TRP A 151 19.32 1.43 -11.74
#